data_AF-A0A2L2NBV4-F1
#
_entry.id   AF-A0A2L2NBV4-F1
#
_cell.length_a   1.000
_cell.length_b   1.000
_cell.length_c   1.000
_cell.angle_alpha   90.00
_cell.angle_beta   90.00
_cell.angle_gamma   90.00
#
_symmetry.space_group_name_H-M   'P 1'
#
loop_
_entity.id
_entity.type
_entity.pdbx_description
1 polymer ?
#
loop_
_entity_poly.entity_id
_entity_poly.type
_entity_poly.pdbx_seq_one_letter_code
_entity_poly.pdbx_strand_id
1 'polypeptide(L)'
;MRQNIGGNMTFLPTDFQAKHLQEWLSSGVDEEIIALNVRSLSGTLPYEYLLWGTQALEERFRRKYPELRILRIDSESVADPSHAAFGCIAHLNEILTQYDLVIASPSLETGVSIDIRGHFDGVWGIFQGVQPVNSVRQMLARVRETVDRHIWVREWGMSVVGNGSTTIGGLLRSQHVATQANIALLSAADNDDYSFVDQNFQPESLQTWGKRGSVINVEMRRYRESVLAGLVEDGYIVIDTDDVDDDESGAVIESVKAASVELYTAECKAIADSPTISDPQLKKLQDTRAKTKTERHQQRKAELSRRYEVDVTPNLVEKDDDGWYPQLRMHYYLTLGREFLTNRDAKRAKAQLEAGENSVWKPDFNRGQMLPAVLLLEELNLLQLLPRREQLRSSDEAMQEFKALAVKHRHVIKNYLHVTISEKLTSIAIAQKLLAKIDLKLNYVGRLGKRENRECVYRFVAPDDERNSIFGQWLNRDELFLSESVSVSNKISTTTPVTDTTSLSISHNTEVVSGTNNIVFATPLSDTTPHTPENIAILEWKGLMLKMQLGLNSAGSFYSELISKVGSAVGVADSEPYWNGYLGQWQVWVNFGGGCTSVVCDWLVVV
;
A
#
# COMPACT_ATOMS: atom_id res chain seq x y z
N MET A 1 64.31 5.43 12.82
CA MET A 1 63.26 6.40 13.20
C MET A 1 62.19 6.32 12.13
N ARG A 2 60.98 5.90 12.50
CA ARG A 2 59.87 5.60 11.59
C ARG A 2 59.44 6.87 10.83
N GLN A 3 59.44 6.83 9.50
CA GLN A 3 58.66 7.75 8.66
C GLN A 3 57.35 7.03 8.31
N ASN A 4 56.24 7.64 8.71
CA ASN A 4 54.89 7.20 8.38
C ASN A 4 54.66 7.35 6.88
N ILE A 5 54.41 6.23 6.21
CA ILE A 5 53.77 6.16 4.91
C ILE A 5 52.27 6.11 5.21
N GLY A 6 51.53 7.13 4.79
CA GLY A 6 50.08 7.22 4.94
C GLY A 6 49.51 8.04 3.79
N GLY A 7 49.56 7.48 2.58
CA GLY A 7 48.81 7.99 1.45
C GLY A 7 47.36 7.54 1.60
N ASN A 8 46.43 8.50 1.74
CA ASN A 8 45.00 8.26 1.61
C ASN A 8 44.73 7.78 0.18
N MET A 9 44.46 6.48 0.02
CA MET A 9 43.75 5.98 -1.15
C MET A 9 42.30 6.45 -1.05
N THR A 10 41.86 7.23 -2.02
CA THR A 10 40.46 7.62 -2.23
C THR A 10 39.64 6.38 -2.58
N PHE A 11 38.76 5.95 -1.67
CA PHE A 11 37.77 4.88 -1.88
C PHE A 11 36.42 5.49 -2.31
N LEU A 12 36.34 6.11 -3.48
CA LEU A 12 35.06 6.57 -4.02
C LEU A 12 34.77 5.90 -5.37
N PRO A 13 33.68 5.13 -5.49
CA PRO A 13 33.14 4.69 -6.78
C PRO A 13 32.77 5.92 -7.62
N THR A 14 33.06 5.85 -8.93
CA THR A 14 32.97 6.94 -9.91
C THR A 14 31.55 7.48 -10.16
N ASP A 15 30.50 6.84 -9.62
CA ASP A 15 29.09 7.15 -9.89
C ASP A 15 28.36 7.93 -8.77
N PHE A 16 29.06 8.42 -7.75
CA PHE A 16 28.43 9.20 -6.69
C PHE A 16 28.34 10.69 -7.04
N GLN A 17 27.13 11.23 -7.24
CA GLN A 17 26.98 12.69 -7.44
C GLN A 17 27.51 13.45 -6.21
N ALA A 18 28.48 14.33 -6.43
CA ALA A 18 29.19 15.07 -5.39
C ALA A 18 28.26 15.81 -4.41
N LYS A 19 27.07 16.25 -4.86
CA LYS A 19 26.07 16.90 -3.99
C LYS A 19 25.45 15.95 -2.96
N HIS A 20 25.12 14.72 -3.35
CA HIS A 20 24.58 13.73 -2.43
C HIS A 20 25.66 13.27 -1.43
N LEU A 21 26.93 13.15 -1.87
CA LEU A 21 28.01 12.71 -0.99
C LEU A 21 28.20 13.74 0.11
N GLN A 22 28.24 15.01 -0.29
CA GLN A 22 28.30 16.12 0.64
C GLN A 22 27.11 16.15 1.61
N GLU A 23 25.91 15.78 1.18
CA GLU A 23 24.70 15.74 2.01
C GLU A 23 24.77 14.65 3.08
N TRP A 24 25.24 13.46 2.72
CA TRP A 24 25.43 12.34 3.65
C TRP A 24 26.57 12.59 4.64
N LEU A 25 27.70 13.13 4.16
CA LEU A 25 28.80 13.56 5.03
C LEU A 25 28.35 14.67 6.00
N SER A 26 27.53 15.61 5.52
CA SER A 26 26.95 16.68 6.37
C SER A 26 25.93 16.16 7.38
N SER A 27 25.44 14.93 7.19
CA SER A 27 24.52 14.23 8.10
C SER A 27 25.25 13.36 9.13
N GLY A 28 26.59 13.42 9.17
CA GLY A 28 27.43 12.72 10.14
C GLY A 28 27.57 11.22 9.89
N VAL A 29 27.28 10.75 8.67
CA VAL A 29 27.48 9.35 8.27
C VAL A 29 28.91 9.19 7.76
N ASP A 30 29.57 8.13 8.20
CA ASP A 30 30.96 7.83 7.84
C ASP A 30 31.11 7.56 6.33
N GLU A 31 32.20 8.05 5.74
CA GLU A 31 32.46 7.98 4.29
C GLU A 31 32.51 6.54 3.76
N GLU A 32 33.05 5.61 4.56
CA GLU A 32 33.15 4.19 4.19
C GLU A 32 31.77 3.52 4.24
N ILE A 33 30.93 3.92 5.20
CA ILE A 33 29.52 3.49 5.28
C ILE A 33 28.71 4.04 4.09
N ILE A 34 28.96 5.29 3.68
CA ILE A 34 28.30 5.89 2.52
C ILE A 34 28.70 5.15 1.24
N ALA A 35 29.99 4.88 1.04
CA ALA A 35 30.51 4.16 -0.12
C ALA A 35 29.94 2.74 -0.22
N LEU A 36 29.74 2.07 0.91
CA LEU A 36 29.21 0.69 0.96
C LEU A 36 27.68 0.60 0.83
N ASN A 37 26.93 1.63 1.20
CA ASN A 37 25.46 1.49 1.42
C ASN A 37 24.61 2.53 0.69
N VAL A 38 25.19 3.50 0.00
CA VAL A 38 24.46 4.61 -0.58
C VAL A 38 24.82 4.75 -2.06
N ARG A 39 23.81 4.92 -2.91
CA ARG A 39 24.00 5.34 -4.31
C ARG A 39 23.16 6.58 -4.59
N SER A 40 23.68 7.47 -5.44
CA SER A 40 22.90 8.59 -5.96
C SER A 40 21.82 8.06 -6.91
N LEU A 41 20.56 8.46 -6.69
CA LEU A 41 19.44 8.13 -7.58
C LEU A 41 18.89 9.41 -8.22
N SER A 42 18.41 9.31 -9.46
CA SER A 42 17.70 10.39 -10.16
C SER A 42 16.67 9.82 -11.16
N GLY A 43 15.49 10.44 -11.25
CA GLY A 43 14.45 10.14 -12.27
C GLY A 43 13.59 8.88 -12.04
N THR A 44 12.70 8.62 -13.01
CA THR A 44 12.31 7.34 -13.65
C THR A 44 12.18 6.01 -12.86
N LEU A 45 11.55 5.98 -11.69
CA LEU A 45 11.30 4.73 -10.94
C LEU A 45 10.49 3.66 -11.72
N PRO A 46 9.57 4.02 -12.64
CA PRO A 46 8.95 3.07 -13.58
C PRO A 46 9.90 2.57 -14.67
N TYR A 47 10.93 3.35 -15.03
CA TYR A 47 11.95 2.90 -15.98
C TYR A 47 12.89 1.83 -15.40
N GLU A 48 13.05 1.73 -14.07
CA GLU A 48 13.81 0.58 -13.50
C GLU A 48 13.09 -0.76 -13.79
N TYR A 49 11.76 -0.75 -13.95
CA TYR A 49 10.96 -1.92 -14.34
C TYR A 49 10.94 -2.15 -15.86
N LEU A 50 10.96 -1.07 -16.66
CA LEU A 50 11.00 -1.16 -18.12
C LEU A 50 12.39 -1.50 -18.65
N LEU A 51 13.45 -1.16 -17.91
CA LEU A 51 14.84 -1.43 -18.31
C LEU A 51 15.02 -2.93 -18.53
N TRP A 52 14.62 -3.74 -17.56
CA TRP A 52 14.72 -5.20 -17.64
C TRP A 52 13.38 -5.87 -17.96
N GLY A 53 12.43 -5.12 -18.51
CA GLY A 53 11.14 -5.62 -18.94
C GLY A 53 11.28 -6.60 -20.10
N THR A 54 10.32 -7.52 -20.23
CA THR A 54 10.33 -8.57 -21.25
C THR A 54 10.43 -8.02 -22.68
N GLN A 55 9.75 -6.92 -22.98
CA GLN A 55 9.78 -6.26 -24.29
C GLN A 55 11.15 -5.63 -24.61
N ALA A 56 11.76 -4.92 -23.64
CA ALA A 56 13.06 -4.30 -23.82
C ALA A 56 14.18 -5.35 -24.00
N LEU A 57 14.10 -6.44 -23.23
CA LEU A 57 15.01 -7.58 -23.39
C LEU A 57 14.82 -8.26 -24.76
N GLU A 58 13.58 -8.50 -25.17
CA GLU A 58 13.25 -9.10 -26.47
C GLU A 58 13.83 -8.26 -27.62
N GLU A 59 13.61 -6.94 -27.60
CA GLU A 59 14.12 -6.04 -28.63
C GLU A 59 15.66 -6.00 -28.64
N ARG A 60 16.29 -5.91 -27.46
CA ARG A 60 17.75 -5.93 -27.34
C ARG A 60 18.35 -7.20 -27.92
N PHE A 61 17.81 -8.37 -27.55
CA PHE A 61 18.34 -9.64 -28.02
C PHE A 61 18.06 -9.88 -29.50
N ARG A 62 16.92 -9.42 -30.04
CA ARG A 62 16.68 -9.41 -31.49
C ARG A 62 17.70 -8.56 -32.25
N ARG A 63 18.04 -7.38 -31.74
CA ARG A 63 19.06 -6.51 -32.35
C ARG A 63 20.46 -7.12 -32.26
N LYS A 64 20.78 -7.73 -31.12
CA LYS A 64 22.13 -8.26 -30.85
C LYS A 64 22.38 -9.61 -31.53
N TYR A 65 21.37 -10.48 -31.60
CA TYR A 65 21.44 -11.83 -32.13
C TYR A 65 20.26 -12.11 -33.08
N PRO A 66 20.28 -11.54 -34.30
CA PRO A 66 19.17 -11.66 -35.26
C PRO A 66 18.85 -13.09 -35.69
N GLU A 67 19.81 -14.01 -35.52
CA GLU A 67 19.69 -15.42 -35.83
C GLU A 67 18.88 -16.22 -34.80
N LEU A 68 18.71 -15.72 -33.57
CA LEU A 68 18.02 -16.43 -32.52
C LEU A 68 16.50 -16.36 -32.69
N ARG A 69 15.83 -17.51 -32.51
CA ARG A 69 14.37 -17.58 -32.41
C ARG A 69 13.98 -17.24 -30.98
N ILE A 70 13.44 -16.03 -30.79
CA ILE A 70 13.09 -15.51 -29.47
C ILE A 70 11.56 -15.57 -29.26
N LEU A 71 11.14 -16.16 -28.13
CA LEU A 71 9.75 -16.15 -27.68
C LEU A 71 9.60 -15.34 -26.40
N ARG A 72 8.75 -14.32 -26.42
CA ARG A 72 8.34 -13.58 -25.21
C ARG A 72 7.05 -14.15 -24.63
N ILE A 73 7.06 -14.48 -23.34
CA ILE A 73 5.92 -14.98 -22.57
C ILE A 73 5.66 -14.05 -21.38
N ASP A 74 4.63 -13.23 -21.49
CA ASP A 74 4.10 -12.40 -20.42
C ASP A 74 2.58 -12.24 -20.54
N SER A 75 1.97 -11.53 -19.59
CA SER A 75 0.53 -11.35 -19.51
C SER A 75 -0.10 -10.76 -20.78
N GLU A 76 0.66 -10.01 -21.57
CA GLU A 76 0.18 -9.47 -22.84
C GLU A 76 0.35 -10.47 -23.97
N SER A 77 1.52 -11.11 -24.06
CA SER A 77 1.84 -11.99 -25.18
C SER A 77 1.00 -13.28 -25.19
N VAL A 78 0.65 -13.83 -24.01
CA VAL A 78 -0.23 -15.00 -23.93
C VAL A 78 -1.70 -14.69 -24.22
N ALA A 79 -2.08 -13.41 -24.14
CA ALA A 79 -3.44 -12.92 -24.32
C ALA A 79 -3.65 -12.23 -25.67
N ASP A 80 -2.63 -12.13 -26.52
CA ASP A 80 -2.72 -11.51 -27.85
C ASP A 80 -2.85 -12.58 -28.94
N PRO A 81 -4.01 -12.72 -29.61
CA PRO A 81 -4.23 -13.72 -30.67
C PRO A 81 -3.25 -13.66 -31.85
N SER A 82 -2.58 -12.52 -32.04
CA SER A 82 -1.59 -12.34 -33.11
C SER A 82 -0.17 -12.73 -32.69
N HIS A 83 0.07 -13.00 -31.41
CA HIS A 83 1.39 -13.33 -30.88
C HIS A 83 1.65 -14.84 -30.88
N ALA A 84 2.90 -15.25 -31.13
CA ALA A 84 3.30 -16.66 -31.13
C ALA A 84 3.18 -17.36 -29.76
N ALA A 85 2.98 -16.60 -28.69
CA ALA A 85 2.79 -17.09 -27.32
C ALA A 85 1.30 -17.29 -26.97
N PHE A 86 0.38 -16.94 -27.89
CA PHE A 86 -1.04 -17.05 -27.64
C PHE A 86 -1.44 -18.49 -27.32
N GLY A 87 -2.03 -18.70 -26.15
CA GLY A 87 -2.44 -20.04 -25.70
C GLY A 87 -1.29 -21.02 -25.46
N CYS A 88 -0.03 -20.57 -25.40
CA CYS A 88 1.13 -21.47 -25.32
C CYS A 88 1.18 -22.30 -24.03
N ILE A 89 0.50 -21.85 -22.97
CA ILE A 89 0.48 -22.49 -21.65
C ILE A 89 0.03 -23.95 -21.70
N ALA A 90 -0.91 -24.30 -22.60
CA ALA A 90 -1.41 -25.66 -22.72
C ALA A 90 -0.43 -26.63 -23.41
N HIS A 91 0.50 -26.10 -24.21
CA HIS A 91 1.45 -26.87 -25.04
C HIS A 91 2.88 -26.40 -24.86
N LEU A 92 3.22 -25.97 -23.64
CA LEU A 92 4.48 -25.29 -23.35
C LEU A 92 5.70 -26.13 -23.78
N ASN A 93 5.73 -27.41 -23.38
CA ASN A 93 6.84 -28.31 -23.68
C ASN A 93 7.05 -28.56 -25.19
N GLU A 94 5.99 -28.45 -26.00
CA GLU A 94 6.09 -28.60 -27.45
C GLU A 94 6.59 -27.30 -28.10
N ILE A 95 6.00 -26.17 -27.71
CA ILE A 95 6.26 -24.86 -28.31
C ILE A 95 7.69 -24.40 -28.01
N LEU A 96 8.14 -24.52 -26.76
CA LEU A 96 9.42 -23.96 -26.34
C LEU A 96 10.62 -24.61 -27.05
N THR A 97 10.51 -25.85 -27.54
CA THR A 97 11.57 -26.52 -28.33
C THR A 97 11.86 -25.84 -29.67
N GLN A 98 10.97 -24.96 -30.12
CA GLN A 98 11.11 -24.23 -31.38
C GLN A 98 11.89 -22.91 -31.23
N TYR A 99 12.30 -22.57 -30.01
CA TYR A 99 12.91 -21.29 -29.69
C TYR A 99 14.25 -21.49 -28.98
N ASP A 100 15.20 -20.62 -29.31
CA ASP A 100 16.55 -20.64 -28.74
C ASP A 100 16.63 -19.82 -27.45
N LEU A 101 15.79 -18.78 -27.34
CA LEU A 101 15.68 -17.94 -26.14
C LEU A 101 14.21 -17.69 -25.80
N VAL A 102 13.86 -17.94 -24.54
CA VAL A 102 12.51 -17.69 -24.00
C VAL A 102 12.60 -16.65 -22.91
N ILE A 103 11.95 -15.50 -23.13
CA ILE A 103 11.92 -14.40 -22.17
C ILE A 103 10.56 -14.43 -21.47
N ALA A 104 10.58 -14.74 -20.17
CA ALA A 104 9.39 -14.91 -19.38
C ALA A 104 9.26 -13.85 -18.29
N SER A 105 8.02 -13.36 -18.09
CA SER A 105 7.67 -12.63 -16.87
C SER A 105 7.08 -13.58 -15.82
N PRO A 106 6.80 -13.09 -14.59
CA PRO A 106 6.07 -13.84 -13.56
C PRO A 106 4.71 -14.40 -13.99
N SER A 107 4.21 -14.09 -15.19
CA SER A 107 3.03 -14.74 -15.75
C SER A 107 3.18 -16.27 -15.92
N LEU A 108 4.41 -16.81 -15.93
CA LEU A 108 4.70 -18.26 -15.89
C LEU A 108 4.87 -18.83 -14.47
N GLU A 109 4.52 -18.10 -13.42
CA GLU A 109 4.81 -18.50 -12.04
C GLU A 109 3.98 -19.70 -11.56
N THR A 110 2.71 -19.84 -11.97
CA THR A 110 1.80 -20.86 -11.43
C THR A 110 1.32 -21.86 -12.47
N GLY A 111 1.28 -23.15 -12.09
CA GLY A 111 0.56 -24.18 -12.84
C GLY A 111 1.25 -24.73 -14.10
N VAL A 112 2.53 -24.40 -14.33
CA VAL A 112 3.30 -24.88 -15.48
C VAL A 112 4.55 -25.66 -15.05
N SER A 113 4.96 -26.63 -15.87
CA SER A 113 6.19 -27.39 -15.71
C SER A 113 6.88 -27.48 -17.06
N ILE A 114 8.16 -27.11 -17.11
CA ILE A 114 9.01 -27.20 -18.31
C ILE A 114 9.87 -28.45 -18.13
N ASP A 115 9.41 -29.54 -18.74
CA ASP A 115 9.97 -30.90 -18.70
C ASP A 115 10.70 -31.23 -20.01
N ILE A 116 11.31 -30.22 -20.62
CA ILE A 116 12.14 -30.35 -21.82
C ILE A 116 13.54 -30.81 -21.40
N ARG A 117 14.16 -31.69 -22.20
CA ARG A 117 15.50 -32.20 -21.97
C ARG A 117 16.42 -31.95 -23.16
N GLY A 118 17.67 -31.58 -22.90
CA GLY A 118 18.72 -31.40 -23.89
C GLY A 118 18.49 -30.24 -24.84
N HIS A 119 17.70 -29.23 -24.44
CA HIS A 119 17.33 -28.09 -25.28
C HIS A 119 17.83 -26.75 -24.74
N PHE A 120 17.61 -26.49 -23.45
CA PHE A 120 18.09 -25.26 -22.82
C PHE A 120 19.38 -25.51 -22.06
N ASP A 121 20.41 -24.71 -22.31
CA ASP A 121 21.71 -24.85 -21.63
C ASP A 121 21.73 -24.18 -20.24
N GLY A 122 20.80 -23.27 -19.96
CA GLY A 122 20.76 -22.55 -18.69
C GLY A 122 19.50 -21.72 -18.48
N VAL A 123 19.32 -21.28 -17.23
CA VAL A 123 18.22 -20.43 -16.80
C VAL A 123 18.79 -19.13 -16.25
N TRP A 124 18.23 -17.99 -16.66
CA TRP A 124 18.67 -16.67 -16.25
C TRP A 124 17.56 -15.93 -15.51
N GLY A 125 17.85 -15.38 -14.33
CA GLY A 125 16.87 -14.70 -13.49
C GLY A 125 17.32 -13.32 -13.01
N ILE A 126 16.52 -12.28 -13.26
CA ILE A 126 16.76 -10.91 -12.78
C ILE A 126 15.64 -10.54 -11.80
N PHE A 127 15.95 -10.49 -10.50
CA PHE A 127 14.97 -10.34 -9.44
C PHE A 127 15.11 -8.98 -8.75
N GLN A 128 14.30 -8.01 -9.19
CA GLN A 128 14.31 -6.62 -8.72
C GLN A 128 13.68 -6.39 -7.33
N GLY A 129 13.21 -7.43 -6.64
CA GLY A 129 12.57 -7.30 -5.33
C GLY A 129 11.07 -7.04 -5.35
N VAL A 130 10.40 -7.35 -6.47
CA VAL A 130 8.94 -7.15 -6.62
C VAL A 130 8.17 -8.37 -6.14
N GLN A 131 8.62 -9.56 -6.55
CA GLN A 131 8.02 -10.85 -6.18
C GLN A 131 8.52 -11.32 -4.82
N PRO A 132 7.69 -12.01 -4.02
CA PRO A 132 8.12 -12.70 -2.82
C PRO A 132 9.24 -13.72 -3.07
N VAL A 133 10.01 -14.05 -2.03
CA VAL A 133 11.15 -14.98 -2.12
C VAL A 133 10.72 -16.36 -2.64
N ASN A 134 9.59 -16.88 -2.16
CA ASN A 134 9.08 -18.17 -2.63
C ASN A 134 8.75 -18.17 -4.13
N SER A 135 8.24 -17.06 -4.66
CA SER A 135 7.93 -16.89 -6.08
C SER A 135 9.18 -16.96 -6.94
N VAL A 136 10.27 -16.33 -6.49
CA VAL A 136 11.59 -16.40 -7.14
C VAL A 136 12.09 -17.83 -7.24
N ARG A 137 12.11 -18.55 -6.10
CA ARG A 137 12.53 -19.96 -6.03
C ARG A 137 11.69 -20.83 -6.94
N GLN A 138 10.37 -20.67 -6.92
CA GLN A 138 9.47 -21.42 -7.79
C GLN A 138 9.72 -21.15 -9.27
N MET A 139 9.98 -19.89 -9.65
CA MET A 139 10.25 -19.53 -11.04
C MET A 139 11.52 -20.19 -11.57
N LEU A 140 12.60 -20.19 -10.80
CA LEU A 140 13.86 -20.87 -11.14
C LEU A 140 13.72 -22.39 -11.26
N ALA A 141 12.81 -22.97 -10.49
CA ALA A 141 12.53 -24.40 -10.48
C ALA A 141 11.54 -24.87 -11.58
N ARG A 142 11.00 -23.96 -12.41
CA ARG A 142 10.04 -24.32 -13.47
C ARG A 142 10.67 -25.16 -14.58
N VAL A 143 11.91 -24.86 -14.93
CA VAL A 143 12.75 -25.74 -15.76
C VAL A 143 13.22 -26.88 -14.89
N ARG A 144 12.75 -28.10 -15.19
CA ARG A 144 13.04 -29.30 -14.39
C ARG A 144 14.39 -29.91 -14.70
N GLU A 145 14.94 -29.61 -15.88
CA GLU A 145 16.26 -30.06 -16.24
C GLU A 145 17.34 -29.48 -15.31
N THR A 146 18.34 -30.30 -15.01
CA THR A 146 19.47 -29.92 -14.16
C THR A 146 20.49 -29.15 -14.97
N VAL A 147 20.21 -27.87 -15.19
CA VAL A 147 21.06 -26.91 -15.91
C VAL A 147 21.52 -25.78 -14.98
N ASP A 148 22.52 -25.01 -15.40
CA ASP A 148 23.00 -23.90 -14.60
C ASP A 148 21.94 -22.78 -14.51
N ARG A 149 21.85 -22.16 -13.33
CA ARG A 149 20.92 -21.08 -13.01
C ARG A 149 21.71 -19.84 -12.63
N HIS A 150 21.77 -18.88 -13.53
CA HIS A 150 22.47 -17.62 -13.34
C HIS A 150 21.48 -16.56 -12.86
N ILE A 151 21.73 -15.97 -11.70
CA ILE A 151 20.77 -15.06 -11.07
C ILE A 151 21.42 -13.75 -10.65
N TRP A 152 20.66 -12.67 -10.77
CA TRP A 152 20.91 -11.42 -10.08
C TRP A 152 19.73 -11.12 -9.18
N VAL A 153 20.01 -10.85 -7.90
CA VAL A 153 18.97 -10.56 -6.90
C VAL A 153 19.29 -9.22 -6.24
N ARG A 154 18.29 -8.33 -6.21
CA ARG A 154 18.40 -7.06 -5.49
C ARG A 154 18.60 -7.32 -3.99
N GLU A 155 19.37 -6.47 -3.33
CA GLU A 155 19.67 -6.63 -1.90
C GLU A 155 18.41 -6.54 -1.01
N TRP A 156 17.52 -5.60 -1.31
CA TRP A 156 16.25 -5.40 -0.63
C TRP A 156 15.06 -5.42 -1.59
N GLY A 157 13.89 -5.77 -1.06
CA GLY A 157 12.61 -5.77 -1.75
C GLY A 157 12.05 -4.36 -1.95
N MET A 158 11.19 -4.22 -2.96
CA MET A 158 10.51 -2.96 -3.29
C MET A 158 9.10 -2.87 -2.69
N SER A 159 8.49 -4.02 -2.37
CA SER A 159 7.10 -4.10 -1.92
C SER A 159 6.99 -4.68 -0.52
N VAL A 160 5.92 -4.31 0.17
CA VAL A 160 5.56 -4.84 1.50
C VAL A 160 4.05 -5.06 1.57
N VAL A 161 3.64 -6.02 2.39
CA VAL A 161 2.23 -6.27 2.70
C VAL A 161 1.76 -5.32 3.78
N GLY A 162 0.59 -4.69 3.56
CA GLY A 162 -0.03 -3.78 4.52
C GLY A 162 0.84 -2.56 4.82
N ASN A 163 1.10 -2.29 6.09
CA ASN A 163 1.95 -1.18 6.53
C ASN A 163 3.45 -1.55 6.60
N GLY A 164 3.85 -2.76 6.20
CA GLY A 164 5.23 -3.25 6.27
C GLY A 164 5.67 -3.76 7.64
N SER A 165 4.72 -4.03 8.55
CA SER A 165 4.99 -4.69 9.83
C SER A 165 5.51 -6.11 9.62
N THR A 166 6.58 -6.46 10.32
CA THR A 166 7.16 -7.82 10.36
C THR A 166 6.54 -8.70 11.44
N THR A 167 5.49 -8.22 12.11
CA THR A 167 4.72 -8.99 13.10
C THR A 167 3.27 -9.11 12.67
N ILE A 168 2.67 -10.26 12.95
CA ILE A 168 1.25 -10.55 12.70
C ILE A 168 0.38 -9.52 13.41
N GLY A 169 0.62 -9.31 14.71
CA GLY A 169 -0.15 -8.37 15.53
C GLY A 169 -0.07 -6.94 15.00
N GLY A 170 1.08 -6.49 14.46
CA GLY A 170 1.21 -5.16 13.86
C GLY A 170 0.40 -5.01 12.57
N LEU A 171 0.36 -6.04 11.72
CA LEU A 171 -0.48 -6.04 10.51
C LEU A 171 -1.96 -6.05 10.86
N LEU A 172 -2.41 -6.99 11.70
CA LEU A 172 -3.82 -7.12 12.07
C LEU A 172 -4.36 -5.88 12.79
N ARG A 173 -3.58 -5.34 13.75
CA ARG A 173 -3.94 -4.11 14.45
C ARG A 173 -4.08 -2.92 13.51
N SER A 174 -3.17 -2.80 12.53
CA SER A 174 -3.27 -1.72 11.54
C SER A 174 -4.58 -1.78 10.75
N GLN A 175 -5.02 -2.99 10.36
CA GLN A 175 -6.26 -3.16 9.62
C GLN A 175 -7.48 -2.91 10.50
N HIS A 176 -7.48 -3.42 11.73
CA HIS A 176 -8.61 -3.22 12.65
C HIS A 176 -8.81 -1.75 13.02
N VAL A 177 -7.73 -1.07 13.42
CA VAL A 177 -7.78 0.37 13.73
C VAL A 177 -8.22 1.18 12.52
N ALA A 178 -7.72 0.84 11.32
CA ALA A 178 -8.14 1.52 10.11
C ALA A 178 -9.63 1.33 9.80
N THR A 179 -10.16 0.12 9.99
CA THR A 179 -11.58 -0.16 9.77
C THR A 179 -12.47 0.57 10.77
N GLN A 180 -12.12 0.57 12.06
CA GLN A 180 -12.87 1.31 13.07
C GLN A 180 -12.89 2.81 12.79
N ALA A 181 -11.75 3.39 12.42
CA ALA A 181 -11.67 4.80 12.07
C ALA A 181 -12.46 5.12 10.79
N ASN A 182 -12.40 4.26 9.77
CA ASN A 182 -13.21 4.42 8.56
C ASN A 182 -14.71 4.43 8.88
N ILE A 183 -15.19 3.47 9.68
CA ILE A 183 -16.59 3.40 10.10
C ILE A 183 -16.98 4.67 10.88
N ALA A 184 -16.19 5.06 11.89
CA ALA A 184 -16.51 6.22 12.71
C ALA A 184 -16.54 7.53 11.90
N LEU A 185 -15.55 7.73 11.01
CA LEU A 185 -15.47 8.92 10.17
C LEU A 185 -16.59 8.97 9.13
N LEU A 186 -16.95 7.82 8.53
CA LEU A 186 -18.08 7.72 7.62
C LEU A 186 -19.40 7.98 8.34
N SER A 187 -19.63 7.38 9.50
CA SER A 187 -20.87 7.60 10.24
C SER A 187 -21.06 9.07 10.62
N ALA A 188 -20.00 9.71 11.07
CA ALA A 188 -20.03 11.13 11.42
C ALA A 188 -20.23 12.04 10.19
N ALA A 189 -19.60 11.71 9.05
CA ALA A 189 -19.62 12.57 7.87
C ALA A 189 -20.86 12.36 6.99
N ASP A 190 -21.35 11.13 6.86
CA ASP A 190 -22.54 10.77 6.06
C ASP A 190 -23.84 10.90 6.87
N ASN A 191 -23.75 11.17 8.18
CA ASN A 191 -24.87 11.20 9.11
C ASN A 191 -25.76 9.94 9.02
N ASP A 192 -25.09 8.78 8.92
CA ASP A 192 -25.68 7.47 8.74
C ASP A 192 -24.96 6.49 9.69
N ASP A 193 -25.62 5.44 10.16
CA ASP A 193 -25.01 4.53 11.13
C ASP A 193 -24.34 3.35 10.43
N TYR A 194 -23.01 3.36 10.32
CA TYR A 194 -22.23 2.22 9.83
C TYR A 194 -21.81 1.24 10.94
N SER A 195 -22.41 1.28 12.14
CA SER A 195 -22.06 0.35 13.23
C SER A 195 -22.50 -1.10 12.95
N PHE A 196 -23.44 -1.30 12.02
CA PHE A 196 -23.92 -2.62 11.59
C PHE A 196 -22.91 -3.43 10.76
N VAL A 197 -21.80 -2.82 10.34
CA VAL A 197 -20.78 -3.48 9.51
C VAL A 197 -20.17 -4.66 10.26
N ASP A 198 -20.29 -5.87 9.70
CA ASP A 198 -19.65 -7.06 10.25
C ASP A 198 -18.14 -7.02 9.99
N GLN A 199 -17.40 -6.69 11.05
CA GLN A 199 -15.94 -6.62 11.08
C GLN A 199 -15.29 -7.98 11.35
N ASN A 200 -16.06 -9.04 11.61
CA ASN A 200 -15.55 -10.38 11.91
C ASN A 200 -15.65 -11.34 10.71
N PHE A 201 -15.84 -10.81 9.50
CA PHE A 201 -15.81 -11.61 8.29
C PHE A 201 -14.46 -12.32 8.08
N GLN A 202 -14.49 -13.64 7.96
CA GLN A 202 -13.35 -14.52 7.68
C GLN A 202 -12.09 -14.24 8.55
N PRO A 203 -12.18 -14.43 9.88
CA PRO A 203 -11.06 -14.14 10.78
C PRO A 203 -9.85 -15.07 10.52
N GLU A 204 -10.07 -16.31 10.09
CA GLU A 204 -9.00 -17.26 9.74
C GLU A 204 -8.23 -16.83 8.50
N SER A 205 -8.94 -16.33 7.48
CA SER A 205 -8.32 -15.74 6.28
C SER A 205 -7.50 -14.51 6.67
N LEU A 206 -8.02 -13.66 7.56
CA LEU A 206 -7.32 -12.45 8.02
C LEU A 206 -6.06 -12.79 8.82
N GLN A 207 -6.15 -13.79 9.70
CA GLN A 207 -5.00 -14.33 10.42
C GLN A 207 -3.95 -14.90 9.46
N THR A 208 -4.38 -15.64 8.44
CA THR A 208 -3.48 -16.20 7.42
C THR A 208 -2.79 -15.10 6.60
N TRP A 209 -3.54 -14.06 6.21
CA TRP A 209 -3.00 -12.87 5.56
C TRP A 209 -1.94 -12.19 6.44
N GLY A 210 -2.21 -12.02 7.74
CA GLY A 210 -1.25 -11.46 8.70
C GLY A 210 0.01 -12.31 8.86
N LYS A 211 -0.16 -13.64 8.98
CA LYS A 211 0.95 -14.61 9.04
C LYS A 211 1.85 -14.51 7.81
N ARG A 212 1.28 -14.71 6.61
CA ARG A 212 2.05 -14.66 5.36
C ARG A 212 2.63 -13.29 5.07
N GLY A 213 1.87 -12.22 5.33
CA GLY A 213 2.33 -10.85 5.14
C GLY A 213 3.52 -10.48 6.03
N SER A 214 3.53 -10.95 7.29
CA SER A 214 4.65 -10.68 8.20
C SER A 214 5.94 -11.36 7.75
N VAL A 215 5.86 -12.59 7.24
CA VAL A 215 7.00 -13.33 6.68
C VAL A 215 7.53 -12.63 5.43
N ILE A 216 6.65 -12.30 4.48
CA ILE A 216 7.03 -11.56 3.27
C ILE A 216 7.73 -10.25 3.64
N ASN A 217 7.22 -9.52 4.64
CA ASN A 217 7.83 -8.26 5.07
C ASN A 217 9.23 -8.43 5.69
N VAL A 218 9.50 -9.56 6.36
CA VAL A 218 10.85 -9.88 6.86
C VAL A 218 11.77 -10.19 5.70
N GLU A 219 11.34 -11.08 4.82
CA GLU A 219 12.08 -11.50 3.62
C GLU A 219 12.43 -10.30 2.73
N MET A 220 11.48 -9.39 2.49
CA MET A 220 11.71 -8.20 1.67
C MET A 220 12.73 -7.24 2.28
N ARG A 221 12.97 -7.24 3.60
CA ARG A 221 14.04 -6.43 4.22
C ARG A 221 15.43 -7.00 4.00
N ARG A 222 15.53 -8.30 3.68
CA ARG A 222 16.77 -9.05 3.47
C ARG A 222 16.61 -9.94 2.24
N TYR A 223 16.24 -9.32 1.12
CA TYR A 223 15.67 -10.03 -0.01
C TYR A 223 16.68 -10.98 -0.65
N ARG A 224 17.88 -10.48 -0.97
CA ARG A 224 18.97 -11.30 -1.51
C ARG A 224 19.32 -12.46 -0.58
N GLU A 225 19.58 -12.16 0.69
CA GLU A 225 19.92 -13.17 1.72
C GLU A 225 18.85 -14.27 1.79
N SER A 226 17.57 -13.87 1.82
CA SER A 226 16.45 -14.81 1.93
C SER A 226 16.29 -15.67 0.67
N VAL A 227 16.49 -15.11 -0.53
CA VAL A 227 16.49 -15.87 -1.79
C VAL A 227 17.62 -16.89 -1.81
N LEU A 228 18.85 -16.47 -1.52
CA LEU A 228 20.02 -17.35 -1.56
C LEU A 228 19.91 -18.47 -0.52
N ALA A 229 19.53 -18.15 0.71
CA ALA A 229 19.30 -19.16 1.75
C ALA A 229 18.23 -20.18 1.33
N GLY A 230 17.12 -19.70 0.76
CA GLY A 230 16.07 -20.58 0.26
C GLY A 230 16.50 -21.47 -0.90
N LEU A 231 17.38 -20.99 -1.80
CA LEU A 231 17.94 -21.82 -2.86
C LEU A 231 18.86 -22.91 -2.30
N VAL A 232 19.67 -22.60 -1.28
CA VAL A 232 20.49 -23.61 -0.59
C VAL A 232 19.61 -24.67 0.08
N GLU A 233 18.51 -24.27 0.73
CA GLU A 233 17.52 -25.19 1.30
C GLU A 233 16.87 -26.10 0.24
N ASP A 234 16.64 -25.57 -0.98
CA ASP A 234 16.13 -26.34 -2.12
C ASP A 234 17.17 -27.30 -2.73
N GLY A 235 18.42 -27.27 -2.24
CA GLY A 235 19.51 -28.14 -2.69
C GLY A 235 20.40 -27.57 -3.79
N TYR A 236 20.28 -26.27 -4.10
CA TYR A 236 21.19 -25.61 -5.04
C TYR A 236 22.54 -25.31 -4.38
N ILE A 237 23.61 -25.41 -5.18
CA ILE A 237 24.94 -24.93 -4.81
C ILE A 237 25.04 -23.48 -5.31
N VAL A 238 25.14 -22.54 -4.39
CA VAL A 238 25.34 -21.13 -4.72
C VAL A 238 26.83 -20.87 -4.91
N ILE A 239 27.19 -20.32 -6.06
CA ILE A 239 28.56 -19.96 -6.43
C ILE A 239 28.53 -18.47 -6.74
N ASP A 240 29.30 -17.69 -5.99
CA ASP A 240 29.47 -16.27 -6.27
C ASP A 240 30.31 -16.10 -7.55
N THR A 241 29.89 -15.17 -8.41
CA THR A 241 30.65 -14.81 -9.60
C THR A 241 31.59 -13.67 -9.29
N ASP A 242 32.74 -13.63 -9.95
CA ASP A 242 33.61 -12.46 -9.91
C ASP A 242 32.86 -11.22 -10.42
N ASP A 243 33.22 -10.05 -9.89
CA ASP A 243 32.69 -8.78 -10.38
C ASP A 243 33.08 -8.61 -11.86
N VAL A 244 32.10 -8.21 -12.67
CA VAL A 244 32.30 -7.88 -14.09
C VAL A 244 32.94 -6.49 -14.18
N ASP A 245 33.79 -6.27 -15.17
CA ASP A 245 34.36 -4.95 -15.46
C ASP A 245 33.26 -3.87 -15.56
N ASP A 246 33.46 -2.74 -14.86
CA ASP A 246 32.49 -1.65 -14.76
C ASP A 246 32.17 -1.03 -16.13
N ASP A 247 33.14 -0.98 -17.05
CA ASP A 247 32.96 -0.37 -18.37
C ASP A 247 32.06 -1.24 -19.27
N GLU A 248 32.24 -2.57 -19.23
CA GLU A 248 31.38 -3.51 -19.97
C GLU A 248 29.93 -3.47 -19.46
N SER A 249 29.78 -3.36 -18.13
CA SER A 249 28.47 -3.26 -17.47
C SER A 249 27.76 -1.96 -17.82
N GLY A 250 28.48 -0.84 -17.84
CA GLY A 250 27.96 0.48 -18.19
C GLY A 250 27.38 0.54 -19.61
N ALA A 251 28.13 0.00 -20.59
CA ALA A 251 27.69 -0.03 -21.99
C ALA A 251 26.40 -0.86 -22.18
N VAL A 252 26.27 -1.99 -21.47
CA VAL A 252 25.05 -2.81 -21.49
C VAL A 252 23.87 -2.04 -20.90
N ILE A 253 24.06 -1.39 -19.75
CA ILE A 253 23.01 -0.61 -19.09
C ILE A 253 22.51 0.51 -20.00
N GLU A 254 23.40 1.27 -20.62
CA GLU A 254 23.03 2.35 -21.55
C GLU A 254 22.25 1.82 -22.76
N SER A 255 22.69 0.71 -23.36
CA SER A 255 22.02 0.09 -24.49
C SER A 255 20.59 -0.36 -24.15
N VAL A 256 20.42 -1.03 -23.01
CA VAL A 256 19.11 -1.49 -22.52
C VAL A 256 18.21 -0.29 -22.23
N LYS A 257 18.76 0.77 -21.61
CA LYS A 257 18.04 1.99 -21.26
C LYS A 257 17.55 2.73 -22.48
N ALA A 258 18.41 2.86 -23.50
CA ALA A 258 18.04 3.48 -24.77
C ALA A 258 16.90 2.71 -25.47
N ALA A 259 16.99 1.37 -25.55
CA ALA A 259 15.94 0.55 -26.14
C ALA A 259 14.61 0.65 -25.37
N SER A 260 14.68 0.66 -24.02
CA SER A 260 13.53 0.82 -23.15
C SER A 260 12.83 2.17 -23.35
N VAL A 261 13.60 3.27 -23.36
CA VAL A 261 13.08 4.63 -23.61
C VAL A 261 12.41 4.72 -24.99
N GLU A 262 13.07 4.17 -26.02
CA GLU A 262 12.56 4.17 -27.40
C GLU A 262 11.21 3.43 -27.50
N LEU A 263 11.17 2.19 -26.99
CA LEU A 263 9.96 1.35 -26.99
C LEU A 263 8.82 2.02 -26.22
N TYR A 264 9.11 2.53 -25.02
CA TYR A 264 8.11 3.15 -24.18
C TYR A 264 7.55 4.44 -24.78
N THR A 265 8.42 5.30 -25.34
CA THR A 265 8.00 6.51 -26.04
C THR A 265 7.10 6.19 -27.23
N ALA A 266 7.46 5.15 -28.01
CA ALA A 266 6.64 4.69 -29.12
C ALA A 266 5.29 4.12 -28.65
N GLU A 267 5.26 3.39 -27.54
CA GLU A 267 4.04 2.85 -26.93
C GLU A 267 3.10 3.97 -26.46
N CYS A 268 3.60 4.95 -25.69
CA CYS A 268 2.82 6.10 -25.23
C CYS A 268 2.22 6.87 -26.41
N LYS A 269 3.01 7.06 -27.47
CA LYS A 269 2.54 7.68 -28.71
C LYS A 269 1.45 6.85 -29.39
N ALA A 270 1.65 5.55 -29.55
CA ALA A 270 0.68 4.67 -30.19
C ALA A 270 -0.65 4.59 -29.41
N ILE A 271 -0.60 4.66 -28.09
CA ILE A 271 -1.80 4.78 -27.24
C ILE A 271 -2.49 6.11 -27.48
N ALA A 272 -1.77 7.23 -27.39
CA ALA A 272 -2.33 8.57 -27.60
C ALA A 272 -2.94 8.74 -29.00
N ASP A 273 -2.30 8.18 -30.04
CA ASP A 273 -2.74 8.27 -31.44
C ASP A 273 -3.87 7.28 -31.78
N SER A 274 -4.22 6.35 -30.88
CA SER A 274 -5.25 5.35 -31.15
C SER A 274 -6.65 5.96 -31.38
N PRO A 275 -7.53 5.32 -32.16
CA PRO A 275 -8.90 5.82 -32.35
C PRO A 275 -9.68 5.90 -31.04
N THR A 276 -10.46 6.96 -30.87
CA THR A 276 -11.42 7.06 -29.77
C THR A 276 -12.57 6.08 -30.01
N ILE A 277 -12.88 5.29 -28.99
CA ILE A 277 -13.99 4.32 -29.00
C ILE A 277 -15.12 4.79 -28.07
N SER A 278 -16.34 4.33 -28.32
CA SER A 278 -17.51 4.62 -27.50
C SER A 278 -17.56 3.76 -26.23
N ASP A 279 -18.41 4.10 -25.26
CA ASP A 279 -18.51 3.35 -24.00
C ASP A 279 -19.00 1.91 -24.18
N PRO A 280 -19.96 1.59 -25.08
CA PRO A 280 -20.29 0.21 -25.40
C PRO A 280 -19.11 -0.57 -25.99
N GLN A 281 -18.28 0.07 -26.82
CA GLN A 281 -17.08 -0.55 -27.39
C GLN A 281 -16.03 -0.78 -26.31
N LEU A 282 -15.81 0.20 -25.42
CA LEU A 282 -14.92 0.06 -24.27
C LEU A 282 -15.36 -1.10 -23.37
N LYS A 283 -16.66 -1.19 -23.06
CA LYS A 283 -17.20 -2.29 -22.26
C LYS A 283 -16.99 -3.64 -22.94
N LYS A 284 -17.26 -3.74 -24.24
CA LYS A 284 -16.97 -4.95 -25.04
C LYS A 284 -15.50 -5.35 -24.96
N LEU A 285 -14.57 -4.39 -25.09
CA LEU A 285 -13.14 -4.66 -24.95
C LEU A 285 -12.82 -5.12 -23.52
N GLN A 286 -13.30 -4.44 -22.48
CA GLN A 286 -13.04 -4.85 -21.09
C GLN A 286 -13.49 -6.29 -20.80
N ASP A 287 -14.62 -6.70 -21.35
CA ASP A 287 -15.17 -8.07 -21.19
C ASP A 287 -14.45 -9.10 -22.09
N THR A 288 -13.67 -8.65 -23.08
CA THR A 288 -12.90 -9.53 -23.99
C THR A 288 -11.60 -10.00 -23.32
N ARG A 289 -11.42 -11.32 -23.19
CA ARG A 289 -10.24 -11.90 -22.54
C ARG A 289 -8.96 -11.78 -23.37
N ALA A 290 -9.03 -12.05 -24.67
CA ALA A 290 -7.88 -12.03 -25.57
C ALA A 290 -7.94 -10.79 -26.47
N LYS A 291 -6.88 -9.98 -26.46
CA LYS A 291 -6.85 -8.67 -27.14
C LYS A 291 -5.57 -8.51 -27.94
N THR A 292 -5.73 -8.03 -29.16
CA THR A 292 -4.59 -7.56 -29.97
C THR A 292 -3.96 -6.30 -29.35
N LYS A 293 -2.70 -6.03 -29.68
CA LYS A 293 -2.02 -4.78 -29.30
C LYS A 293 -2.84 -3.53 -29.62
N THR A 294 -3.43 -3.45 -30.81
CA THR A 294 -4.28 -2.31 -31.21
C THR A 294 -5.51 -2.15 -30.32
N GLU A 295 -6.20 -3.24 -30.00
CA GLU A 295 -7.36 -3.20 -29.09
C GLU A 295 -6.96 -2.78 -27.67
N ARG A 296 -5.80 -3.24 -27.18
CA ARG A 296 -5.25 -2.80 -25.89
C ARG A 296 -4.98 -1.29 -25.88
N HIS A 297 -4.39 -0.75 -26.94
CA HIS A 297 -4.14 0.69 -27.03
C HIS A 297 -5.45 1.50 -27.07
N GLN A 298 -6.44 1.04 -27.83
CA GLN A 298 -7.77 1.65 -27.87
C GLN A 298 -8.45 1.63 -26.50
N GLN A 299 -8.39 0.50 -25.80
CA GLN A 299 -8.91 0.40 -24.43
C GLN A 299 -8.15 1.33 -23.48
N ARG A 300 -6.82 1.42 -23.59
CA ARG A 300 -6.00 2.26 -22.71
C ARG A 300 -6.27 3.74 -22.90
N LYS A 301 -6.27 4.23 -24.15
CA LYS A 301 -6.70 5.61 -24.48
C LYS A 301 -8.14 5.85 -24.02
N ALA A 302 -8.97 4.85 -24.27
CA ALA A 302 -10.25 4.56 -23.66
C ALA A 302 -10.41 5.16 -22.26
N GLU A 303 -9.81 4.40 -21.34
CA GLU A 303 -9.82 4.57 -19.90
C GLU A 303 -9.16 5.88 -19.45
N LEU A 304 -8.04 6.27 -20.06
CA LEU A 304 -7.35 7.52 -19.73
C LEU A 304 -8.24 8.73 -20.01
N SER A 305 -8.90 8.75 -21.17
CA SER A 305 -9.81 9.84 -21.53
C SER A 305 -10.97 9.98 -20.53
N ARG A 306 -11.55 8.88 -20.04
CA ARG A 306 -12.66 8.94 -19.04
C ARG A 306 -12.17 9.29 -17.65
N ARG A 307 -10.95 8.85 -17.31
CA ARG A 307 -10.35 9.06 -16.00
C ARG A 307 -9.97 10.53 -15.79
N TYR A 308 -9.37 11.14 -16.79
CA TYR A 308 -8.85 12.51 -16.71
C TYR A 308 -9.75 13.56 -17.37
N GLU A 309 -10.72 13.15 -18.20
CA GLU A 309 -11.67 14.03 -18.89
C GLU A 309 -11.00 15.12 -19.75
N VAL A 310 -9.80 14.81 -20.24
CA VAL A 310 -9.00 15.63 -21.15
C VAL A 310 -8.51 14.78 -22.32
N ASP A 311 -7.95 15.43 -23.34
CA ASP A 311 -7.32 14.75 -24.46
C ASP A 311 -6.11 13.93 -24.00
N VAL A 312 -6.02 12.69 -24.49
CA VAL A 312 -4.94 11.78 -24.11
C VAL A 312 -3.69 12.10 -24.92
N THR A 313 -2.70 12.70 -24.26
CA THR A 313 -1.37 12.95 -24.82
C THR A 313 -0.38 11.87 -24.41
N PRO A 314 0.75 11.66 -25.13
CA PRO A 314 1.78 10.73 -24.72
C PRO A 314 2.32 11.01 -23.30
N ASN A 315 2.46 12.29 -22.95
CA ASN A 315 2.87 12.74 -21.61
C ASN A 315 1.84 12.39 -20.53
N LEU A 316 0.53 12.40 -20.84
CA LEU A 316 -0.51 11.94 -19.91
C LEU A 316 -0.41 10.43 -19.68
N VAL A 317 -0.12 9.65 -20.73
CA VAL A 317 0.11 8.19 -20.60
C VAL A 317 1.28 7.94 -19.66
N GLU A 318 2.41 8.60 -19.88
CA GLU A 318 3.61 8.49 -19.05
C GLU A 318 3.34 8.82 -17.59
N LYS A 319 2.67 9.96 -17.34
CA LYS A 319 2.29 10.35 -15.98
C LYS A 319 1.34 9.35 -15.32
N ASP A 320 0.35 8.82 -16.03
CA ASP A 320 -0.57 7.83 -15.45
C ASP A 320 0.15 6.53 -15.06
N ASP A 321 1.05 6.03 -15.91
CA ASP A 321 1.88 4.86 -15.63
C ASP A 321 2.80 5.10 -14.41
N ASP A 322 3.27 6.34 -14.24
CA ASP A 322 4.05 6.80 -13.08
C ASP A 322 3.23 6.99 -11.80
N GLY A 323 1.92 6.70 -11.84
CA GLY A 323 1.05 6.76 -10.66
C GLY A 323 0.51 8.15 -10.36
N TRP A 324 0.41 9.03 -11.36
CA TRP A 324 -0.09 10.40 -11.19
C TRP A 324 -1.57 10.46 -10.80
N TYR A 325 -2.41 9.55 -11.33
CA TYR A 325 -3.84 9.53 -11.04
C TYR A 325 -4.18 9.52 -9.53
N PRO A 326 -3.70 8.56 -8.72
CA PRO A 326 -3.99 8.57 -7.29
C PRO A 326 -3.45 9.81 -6.56
N GLN A 327 -2.34 10.40 -7.02
CA GLN A 327 -1.80 11.65 -6.47
C GLN A 327 -2.72 12.84 -6.76
N LEU A 328 -3.15 13.00 -8.03
CA LEU A 328 -4.09 14.04 -8.43
C LEU A 328 -5.43 13.89 -7.73
N ARG A 329 -5.95 12.67 -7.63
CA ARG A 329 -7.21 12.40 -6.96
C ARG A 329 -7.17 12.78 -5.48
N MET A 330 -6.09 12.42 -4.78
CA MET A 330 -5.87 12.84 -3.39
C MET A 330 -5.78 14.36 -3.28
N HIS A 331 -5.07 15.03 -4.20
CA HIS A 331 -4.94 16.48 -4.21
C HIS A 331 -6.28 17.19 -4.47
N TYR A 332 -7.07 16.69 -5.42
CA TYR A 332 -8.40 17.20 -5.74
C TYR A 332 -9.32 17.14 -4.51
N TYR A 333 -9.42 15.99 -3.86
CA TYR A 333 -10.25 15.84 -2.66
C TYR A 333 -9.70 16.56 -1.42
N LEU A 334 -8.41 16.91 -1.40
CA LEU A 334 -7.82 17.78 -0.38
C LEU A 334 -8.09 19.27 -0.64
N THR A 335 -8.56 19.62 -1.84
CA THR A 335 -8.75 21.02 -2.27
C THR A 335 -10.15 21.22 -2.86
N LEU A 336 -10.28 21.33 -4.19
CA LEU A 336 -11.52 21.72 -4.88
C LEU A 336 -12.65 20.71 -4.68
N GLY A 337 -12.34 19.42 -4.67
CA GLY A 337 -13.32 18.33 -4.58
C GLY A 337 -13.74 17.95 -3.16
N ARG A 338 -13.27 18.67 -2.13
CA ARG A 338 -13.35 18.24 -0.73
C ARG A 338 -14.77 17.96 -0.25
N GLU A 339 -15.76 18.71 -0.74
CA GLU A 339 -17.18 18.53 -0.40
C GLU A 339 -17.78 17.23 -0.95
N PHE A 340 -17.25 16.71 -2.06
CA PHE A 340 -17.74 15.48 -2.70
C PHE A 340 -17.11 14.20 -2.11
N LEU A 341 -16.04 14.33 -1.34
CA LEU A 341 -15.28 13.18 -0.81
C LEU A 341 -16.13 12.27 0.07
N THR A 342 -16.93 12.84 0.98
CA THR A 342 -17.78 12.07 1.88
C THR A 342 -18.77 11.21 1.12
N ASN A 343 -19.47 11.79 0.13
CA ASN A 343 -20.43 11.06 -0.70
C ASN A 343 -19.73 9.93 -1.48
N ARG A 344 -18.54 10.20 -2.02
CA ARG A 344 -17.73 9.21 -2.74
C ARG A 344 -17.35 8.02 -1.86
N ASP A 345 -16.88 8.27 -0.65
CA ASP A 345 -16.49 7.21 0.30
C ASP A 345 -17.73 6.44 0.79
N ALA A 346 -18.82 7.14 1.13
CA ALA A 346 -20.10 6.54 1.51
C ALA A 346 -20.68 5.63 0.43
N LYS A 347 -20.76 6.09 -0.82
CA LYS A 347 -21.19 5.26 -1.97
C LYS A 347 -20.34 4.01 -2.12
N ARG A 348 -19.02 4.14 -1.94
CA ARG A 348 -18.11 3.00 -2.05
C ARG A 348 -18.28 2.02 -0.89
N ALA A 349 -18.44 2.52 0.33
CA ALA A 349 -18.72 1.70 1.49
C ALA A 349 -20.04 0.94 1.33
N LYS A 350 -21.12 1.63 0.95
CA LYS A 350 -22.44 1.04 0.66
C LYS A 350 -22.36 -0.05 -0.41
N ALA A 351 -21.70 0.21 -1.53
CA ALA A 351 -21.51 -0.80 -2.58
C ALA A 351 -20.71 -2.03 -2.11
N GLN A 352 -19.69 -1.85 -1.26
CA GLN A 352 -18.94 -2.97 -0.67
C GLN A 352 -19.79 -3.77 0.32
N LEU A 353 -20.62 -3.10 1.11
CA LEU A 353 -21.53 -3.73 2.07
C LEU A 353 -22.65 -4.50 1.38
N GLU A 354 -23.25 -3.94 0.33
CA GLU A 354 -24.25 -4.63 -0.49
C GLU A 354 -23.68 -5.89 -1.13
N ALA A 355 -22.48 -5.81 -1.72
CA ALA A 355 -21.81 -6.97 -2.33
C ALA A 355 -21.38 -8.04 -1.31
N GLY A 356 -21.14 -7.64 -0.07
CA GLY A 356 -20.68 -8.50 1.02
C GLY A 356 -21.76 -8.89 2.02
N GLU A 357 -23.04 -8.58 1.78
CA GLU A 357 -24.13 -8.81 2.74
C GLU A 357 -23.81 -8.26 4.15
N ASN A 358 -23.38 -7.00 4.21
CA ASN A 358 -22.87 -6.27 5.38
C ASN A 358 -21.53 -6.74 5.96
N SER A 359 -20.96 -7.81 5.41
CA SER A 359 -19.64 -8.30 5.78
C SER A 359 -18.54 -7.64 4.97
N VAL A 360 -17.45 -7.21 5.64
CA VAL A 360 -16.34 -6.56 4.94
C VAL A 360 -15.00 -7.25 5.18
N TRP A 361 -14.29 -7.49 4.07
CA TRP A 361 -12.88 -7.82 4.15
C TRP A 361 -12.05 -6.56 4.46
N LYS A 362 -11.56 -6.45 5.69
CA LYS A 362 -10.91 -5.23 6.23
C LYS A 362 -9.86 -4.60 5.30
N PRO A 363 -8.90 -5.35 4.72
CA PRO A 363 -7.90 -4.76 3.81
C PRO A 363 -8.50 -4.05 2.60
N ASP A 364 -9.54 -4.62 1.99
CA ASP A 364 -10.15 -4.05 0.78
C ASP A 364 -11.11 -2.91 1.10
N PHE A 365 -11.82 -3.00 2.24
CA PHE A 365 -12.60 -1.88 2.77
C PHE A 365 -11.69 -0.68 3.05
N ASN A 366 -10.61 -0.90 3.80
CA ASN A 366 -9.67 0.15 4.18
C ASN A 366 -8.98 0.81 2.98
N ARG A 367 -8.53 0.02 2.00
CA ARG A 367 -7.92 0.54 0.76
C ARG A 367 -8.93 1.32 -0.09
N GLY A 368 -10.22 1.03 0.05
CA GLY A 368 -11.28 1.71 -0.68
C GLY A 368 -11.49 3.16 -0.25
N GLN A 369 -11.31 3.45 1.03
CA GLN A 369 -11.60 4.75 1.64
C GLN A 369 -10.43 5.72 1.48
N MET A 370 -10.76 7.00 1.32
CA MET A 370 -9.80 8.10 1.14
C MET A 370 -9.98 9.20 2.20
N LEU A 371 -11.16 9.30 2.81
CA LEU A 371 -11.51 10.29 3.83
C LEU A 371 -10.50 10.38 4.97
N PRO A 372 -10.07 9.30 5.65
CA PRO A 372 -9.09 9.44 6.74
C PRO A 372 -7.73 9.94 6.27
N ALA A 373 -7.31 9.58 5.05
CA ALA A 373 -6.04 10.04 4.49
C ALA A 373 -6.07 11.54 4.19
N VAL A 374 -7.19 12.04 3.64
CA VAL A 374 -7.40 13.47 3.39
C VAL A 374 -7.48 14.24 4.72
N LEU A 375 -8.32 13.80 5.67
CA LEU A 375 -8.42 14.43 7.00
C LEU A 375 -7.07 14.49 7.72
N LEU A 376 -6.25 13.44 7.61
CA LEU A 376 -4.91 13.44 8.18
C LEU A 376 -4.00 14.48 7.52
N LEU A 377 -4.08 14.65 6.20
CA LEU A 377 -3.32 15.69 5.49
C LEU A 377 -3.82 17.11 5.83
N GLU A 378 -5.12 17.29 6.03
CA GLU A 378 -5.73 18.53 6.52
C GLU A 378 -5.23 18.88 7.92
N GLU A 379 -5.24 17.92 8.84
CA GLU A 379 -4.77 18.09 10.23
C GLU A 379 -3.28 18.43 10.29
N LEU A 380 -2.46 17.82 9.44
CA LEU A 380 -1.04 18.17 9.31
C LEU A 380 -0.81 19.57 8.75
N ASN A 381 -1.84 20.16 8.14
CA ASN A 381 -1.93 21.52 7.65
C ASN A 381 -0.78 21.98 6.73
N LEU A 382 -0.10 21.03 6.09
CA LEU A 382 1.11 21.30 5.31
C LEU A 382 0.83 22.21 4.12
N LEU A 383 -0.35 22.10 3.49
CA LEU A 383 -0.71 22.92 2.34
C LEU A 383 -0.84 24.40 2.70
N GLN A 384 -1.31 24.76 3.90
CA GLN A 384 -1.41 26.16 4.32
C GLN A 384 -0.04 26.78 4.62
N LEU A 385 1.00 25.97 4.82
CA LEU A 385 2.39 26.42 4.96
C LEU A 385 3.05 26.77 3.61
N LEU A 386 2.48 26.31 2.48
CA LEU A 386 3.03 26.54 1.15
C LEU A 386 2.73 27.94 0.56
N PRO A 387 1.53 28.55 0.76
CA PRO A 387 1.23 29.88 0.27
C PRO A 387 1.54 30.97 1.29
N ARG A 388 2.83 31.24 1.49
CA ARG A 388 3.37 32.57 1.82
C ARG A 388 4.66 32.70 1.02
N ARG A 389 4.89 33.84 0.36
CA ARG A 389 5.98 34.09 -0.60
C ARG A 389 7.38 34.14 0.04
N GLU A 390 7.65 33.24 0.97
CA GLU A 390 8.85 33.22 1.78
C GLU A 390 9.63 31.93 1.56
N GLN A 391 10.93 32.07 1.80
CA GLN A 391 11.88 30.99 1.79
C GLN A 391 11.62 30.10 3.02
N LEU A 392 11.45 28.80 2.83
CA LEU A 392 11.27 27.82 3.88
C LEU A 392 12.61 27.19 4.25
N ARG A 393 12.90 27.16 5.54
CA ARG A 393 14.04 26.50 6.15
C ARG A 393 13.56 25.40 7.07
N SER A 394 14.46 24.46 7.38
CA SER A 394 14.08 23.40 8.30
C SER A 394 13.87 23.96 9.71
N SER A 395 14.64 24.96 10.12
CA SER A 395 14.60 25.56 11.45
C SER A 395 13.45 26.54 11.69
N ASP A 396 12.67 26.88 10.66
CA ASP A 396 11.55 27.81 10.84
C ASP A 396 10.53 27.23 11.84
N GLU A 397 10.00 28.07 12.72
CA GLU A 397 9.13 27.66 13.83
C GLU A 397 7.93 26.82 13.35
N ALA A 398 7.21 27.31 12.33
CA ALA A 398 6.08 26.59 11.74
C ALA A 398 6.48 25.22 11.15
N MET A 399 7.69 25.09 10.61
CA MET A 399 8.20 23.81 10.08
C MET A 399 8.58 22.84 11.21
N GLN A 400 9.06 23.35 12.35
CA GLN A 400 9.33 22.54 13.54
C GLN A 400 8.04 22.07 14.23
N GLU A 401 7.02 22.94 14.32
CA GLU A 401 5.69 22.57 14.80
C GLU A 401 5.06 21.47 13.92
N PHE A 402 5.10 21.66 12.60
CA PHE A 402 4.68 20.63 11.64
C PHE A 402 5.44 19.31 11.86
N LYS A 403 6.77 19.36 12.03
CA LYS A 403 7.57 18.15 12.31
C LYS A 403 7.12 17.47 13.60
N ALA A 404 6.93 18.23 14.68
CA ALA A 404 6.50 17.68 15.97
C ALA A 404 5.15 16.96 15.84
N LEU A 405 4.20 17.58 15.13
CA LEU A 405 2.89 16.98 14.85
C LEU A 405 3.01 15.71 13.99
N ALA A 406 3.81 15.75 12.93
CA ALA A 406 4.01 14.60 12.05
C ALA A 406 4.71 13.43 12.76
N VAL A 407 5.68 13.70 13.64
CA VAL A 407 6.35 12.69 14.47
C VAL A 407 5.39 12.08 15.49
N LYS A 408 4.54 12.90 16.12
CA LYS A 408 3.49 12.45 17.05
C LYS A 408 2.53 11.47 16.37
N HIS A 409 2.13 11.75 15.13
CA HIS A 409 1.18 10.93 14.37
C HIS A 409 1.83 9.93 13.39
N ARG A 410 3.14 9.66 13.50
CA ARG A 410 3.91 8.83 12.56
C ARG A 410 3.31 7.45 12.24
N HIS A 411 2.68 6.79 13.23
CA HIS A 411 2.09 5.47 13.04
C HIS A 411 0.80 5.55 12.21
N VAL A 412 0.00 6.59 12.42
CA VAL A 412 -1.21 6.87 11.63
C VAL A 412 -0.81 7.25 10.20
N ILE A 413 0.19 8.11 10.05
CA ILE A 413 0.75 8.49 8.74
C ILE A 413 1.29 7.25 8.00
N LYS A 414 1.98 6.34 8.69
CA LYS A 414 2.45 5.10 8.09
C LYS A 414 1.31 4.19 7.63
N ASN A 415 0.20 4.14 8.38
CA ASN A 415 -0.92 3.27 8.06
C ASN A 415 -1.74 3.79 6.87
N TYR A 416 -1.99 5.10 6.78
CA TYR A 416 -2.88 5.68 5.75
C TYR A 416 -2.15 6.22 4.52
N LEU A 417 -0.95 6.80 4.70
CA LEU A 417 -0.19 7.42 3.61
C LEU A 417 0.98 6.55 3.16
N HIS A 418 1.27 5.47 3.88
CA HIS A 418 2.43 4.59 3.70
C HIS A 418 3.79 5.30 3.84
N VAL A 419 3.80 6.48 4.45
CA VAL A 419 5.00 7.30 4.67
C VAL A 419 5.63 6.97 6.02
N THR A 420 6.92 6.64 6.02
CA THR A 420 7.69 6.44 7.26
C THR A 420 8.24 7.78 7.74
N ILE A 421 7.92 8.15 8.99
CA ILE A 421 8.41 9.36 9.66
C ILE A 421 9.22 8.98 10.90
N SER A 422 10.34 9.65 11.10
CA SER A 422 11.18 9.52 12.29
C SER A 422 11.73 10.88 12.73
N GLU A 423 12.14 10.97 13.99
CA GLU A 423 12.74 12.19 14.56
C GLU A 423 14.04 12.62 13.86
N LYS A 424 14.74 11.65 13.25
CA LYS A 424 15.98 11.88 12.48
C LYS A 424 15.74 12.69 11.20
N LEU A 425 14.54 12.66 10.65
CA LEU A 425 14.22 13.42 9.43
C LEU A 425 14.11 14.91 9.76
N THR A 426 14.60 15.76 8.85
CA THR A 426 14.36 17.21 8.91
C THR A 426 12.89 17.51 8.62
N SER A 427 12.40 18.66 9.07
CA SER A 427 11.02 19.10 8.78
C SER A 427 10.77 19.18 7.27
N ILE A 428 11.75 19.65 6.49
CA ILE A 428 11.69 19.67 5.02
C ILE A 428 11.65 18.26 4.44
N ALA A 429 12.45 17.31 4.94
CA ALA A 429 12.41 15.93 4.44
C ALA A 429 11.05 15.26 4.71
N ILE A 430 10.43 15.53 5.86
CA ILE A 430 9.07 15.07 6.16
C ILE A 430 8.06 15.73 5.21
N ALA A 431 8.16 17.05 5.01
CA ALA A 431 7.31 17.78 4.07
C ALA A 431 7.40 17.22 2.65
N GLN A 432 8.60 17.00 2.11
CA GLN A 432 8.80 16.42 0.77
C GLN A 432 8.14 15.04 0.64
N LYS A 433 8.27 14.17 1.67
CA LYS A 433 7.64 12.85 1.65
C LYS A 433 6.11 12.92 1.62
N LEU A 434 5.50 13.88 2.32
CA LEU A 434 4.05 14.07 2.32
C LEU A 434 3.56 14.76 1.04
N LEU A 435 4.27 15.78 0.54
CA LEU A 435 3.93 16.48 -0.70
C LEU A 435 4.00 15.54 -1.92
N ALA A 436 4.93 14.58 -1.92
CA ALA A 436 5.01 13.55 -2.96
C ALA A 436 3.74 12.69 -3.05
N LYS A 437 2.89 12.64 -2.01
CA LYS A 437 1.60 11.93 -2.04
C LYS A 437 0.56 12.60 -2.93
N ILE A 438 0.76 13.87 -3.26
CA ILE A 438 -0.14 14.71 -4.06
C ILE A 438 0.59 15.35 -5.25
N ASP A 439 1.73 14.77 -5.64
CA ASP A 439 2.59 15.26 -6.72
C ASP A 439 2.94 16.75 -6.57
N LEU A 440 3.33 17.14 -5.35
CA LEU A 440 3.89 18.45 -5.04
C LEU A 440 5.32 18.27 -4.50
N LYS A 441 6.13 19.34 -4.59
CA LYS A 441 7.48 19.36 -4.03
C LYS A 441 7.91 20.76 -3.63
N LEU A 442 8.89 20.82 -2.72
CA LEU A 442 9.63 22.05 -2.43
C LEU A 442 10.88 22.11 -3.32
N ASN A 443 11.11 23.25 -3.97
CA ASN A 443 12.29 23.47 -4.80
C ASN A 443 13.42 24.08 -3.98
N TYR A 444 14.62 23.52 -4.09
CA TYR A 444 15.81 24.08 -3.46
C TYR A 444 16.20 25.41 -4.13
N VAL A 445 16.40 26.45 -3.33
CA VAL A 445 16.74 27.80 -3.78
C VAL A 445 18.20 28.13 -3.52
N GLY A 446 18.77 27.65 -2.42
CA GLY A 446 20.14 27.97 -2.04
C GLY A 446 20.45 27.64 -0.58
N ARG A 447 21.56 28.20 -0.08
CA ARG A 447 21.93 28.13 1.34
C ARG A 447 22.01 29.53 1.94
N LEU A 448 21.48 29.71 3.13
CA LEU A 448 21.59 30.94 3.91
C LEU A 448 22.42 30.68 5.19
N GLY A 449 23.16 31.70 5.64
CA GLY A 449 23.95 31.65 6.88
C GLY A 449 25.47 31.74 6.69
N LYS A 450 26.19 31.84 7.81
CA LYS A 450 27.66 31.86 7.85
C LYS A 450 28.21 30.47 7.49
N ARG A 451 29.45 30.39 6.99
CA ARG A 451 30.07 29.18 6.43
C ARG A 451 29.92 27.92 7.29
N GLU A 452 29.92 28.08 8.62
CA GLU A 452 29.82 27.00 9.60
C GLU A 452 28.37 26.60 9.97
N ASN A 453 27.38 27.45 9.71
CA ASN A 453 25.96 27.22 10.03
C ASN A 453 25.07 27.52 8.81
N ARG A 454 25.43 26.98 7.64
CA ARG A 454 24.66 27.17 6.41
C ARG A 454 23.46 26.23 6.41
N GLU A 455 22.27 26.79 6.26
CA GLU A 455 21.04 26.03 6.15
C GLU A 455 20.50 26.07 4.71
N CYS A 456 20.01 24.93 4.23
CA CYS A 456 19.34 24.82 2.94
C CYS A 456 17.98 25.53 2.97
N VAL A 457 17.69 26.24 1.89
CA VAL A 457 16.51 27.07 1.72
C VAL A 457 15.69 26.55 0.56
N TYR A 458 14.38 26.47 0.77
CA TYR A 458 13.44 25.91 -0.17
C TYR A 458 12.30 26.89 -0.47
N ARG A 459 11.61 26.67 -1.58
CA ARG A 459 10.43 27.43 -1.97
C ARG A 459 9.44 26.49 -2.64
N PHE A 460 8.17 26.63 -2.29
CA PHE A 460 7.10 26.00 -3.06
C PHE A 460 6.89 26.75 -4.38
N VAL A 461 6.91 26.01 -5.49
CA VAL A 461 6.49 26.52 -6.80
C VAL A 461 5.36 25.61 -7.24
N ALA A 462 4.19 26.19 -7.51
CA ALA A 462 3.06 25.45 -8.02
C ALA A 462 3.47 24.75 -9.33
N PRO A 463 3.14 23.47 -9.52
CA PRO A 463 3.42 22.76 -10.76
C PRO A 463 2.77 23.44 -11.96
N ASP A 464 3.51 23.54 -13.05
CA ASP A 464 3.01 23.98 -14.35
C ASP A 464 2.66 22.73 -15.17
N ASP A 465 1.46 22.20 -14.94
CA ASP A 465 0.93 21.02 -15.61
C ASP A 465 -0.60 21.09 -15.79
N GLU A 466 -1.18 20.03 -16.36
CA GLU A 466 -2.60 19.95 -16.73
C GLU A 466 -3.56 19.78 -15.54
N ARG A 467 -3.06 19.68 -14.28
CA ARG A 467 -3.91 19.34 -13.12
C ARG A 467 -5.08 20.28 -12.91
N ASN A 468 -4.89 21.58 -13.15
CA ASN A 468 -5.95 22.58 -12.96
C ASN A 468 -7.09 22.37 -13.97
N SER A 469 -6.76 22.01 -15.21
CA SER A 469 -7.74 21.66 -16.24
C SER A 469 -8.50 20.39 -15.85
N ILE A 470 -7.78 19.36 -15.42
CA ILE A 470 -8.37 18.08 -14.97
C ILE A 470 -9.30 18.30 -13.76
N PHE A 471 -8.87 19.11 -12.79
CA PHE A 471 -9.71 19.41 -11.62
C PHE A 471 -10.97 20.18 -11.99
N GLY A 472 -10.91 21.08 -12.97
CA GLY A 472 -12.10 21.75 -13.49
C GLY A 472 -13.11 20.77 -14.11
N GLN A 473 -12.64 19.78 -14.85
CA GLN A 473 -13.51 18.74 -15.42
C GLN A 473 -14.14 17.86 -14.33
N TRP A 474 -13.33 17.37 -13.40
CA TRP A 474 -13.83 16.57 -12.27
C TRP A 474 -14.82 17.32 -11.40
N LEU A 475 -14.60 18.61 -11.15
CA LEU A 475 -15.52 19.46 -10.40
C LEU A 475 -16.87 19.56 -11.11
N ASN A 476 -16.87 19.89 -12.41
CA ASN A 476 -18.09 19.96 -13.21
C ASN A 476 -18.85 18.61 -13.18
N ARG A 477 -18.13 17.49 -13.33
CA ARG A 477 -18.73 16.16 -13.24
C ARG A 477 -19.39 15.93 -11.88
N ASP A 478 -18.68 16.20 -10.79
CA ASP A 478 -19.17 15.92 -9.45
C ASP A 478 -20.36 16.82 -9.08
N GLU A 479 -20.34 18.09 -9.50
CA GLU A 479 -21.47 19.03 -9.40
C GLU A 479 -22.70 18.57 -10.20
N LEU A 480 -22.50 18.10 -11.44
CA LEU A 480 -23.59 17.56 -12.26
C LEU A 480 -24.24 16.35 -11.60
N PHE A 481 -23.45 15.38 -11.12
CA PHE A 481 -23.97 14.21 -10.40
C PHE A 481 -24.78 14.60 -9.15
N LEU A 482 -24.31 15.60 -8.40
CA LEU A 482 -25.05 16.11 -7.25
C LEU A 482 -26.40 16.72 -7.69
N SER A 483 -26.39 17.56 -8.73
CA SER A 483 -27.61 18.20 -9.25
C SER A 483 -28.64 17.19 -9.79
N GLU A 484 -28.20 16.14 -10.47
CA GLU A 484 -29.05 15.07 -10.97
C GLU A 484 -29.67 14.25 -9.83
N SER A 485 -28.89 13.93 -8.79
CA SER A 485 -29.39 13.21 -7.62
C SER A 485 -30.47 14.00 -6.88
N VAL A 486 -30.28 15.31 -6.70
CA VAL A 486 -31.28 16.21 -6.09
C VAL A 486 -32.53 16.34 -6.97
N SER A 487 -32.36 16.38 -8.28
CA SER A 487 -33.47 16.46 -9.25
C SER A 487 -34.31 15.18 -9.29
N VAL A 488 -33.70 14.01 -9.12
CA VAL A 488 -34.42 12.72 -9.00
C VAL A 488 -35.19 12.67 -7.68
N SER A 489 -34.58 13.06 -6.56
CA SER A 489 -35.27 13.13 -5.26
C SER A 489 -36.47 14.08 -5.28
N ASN A 490 -36.36 15.24 -5.96
CA ASN A 490 -37.48 16.18 -6.10
C ASN A 490 -38.61 15.69 -7.01
N LYS A 491 -38.33 14.76 -7.95
CA LYS A 491 -39.35 14.13 -8.81
C LYS A 491 -40.08 12.97 -8.14
N ILE A 492 -39.55 12.42 -7.05
CA ILE A 492 -40.25 11.46 -6.19
C ILE A 492 -41.11 12.24 -5.19
N SER A 493 -42.08 13.00 -5.70
CA SER A 493 -43.24 13.40 -4.89
C SER A 493 -44.22 12.23 -4.92
N THR A 494 -44.21 11.41 -3.87
CA THR A 494 -45.24 10.38 -3.69
C THR A 494 -46.59 11.06 -3.55
N THR A 495 -47.42 10.96 -4.58
CA THR A 495 -48.86 11.21 -4.50
C THR A 495 -49.45 10.18 -3.54
N THR A 496 -49.58 10.53 -2.27
CA THR A 496 -50.34 9.73 -1.30
C THR A 496 -51.83 10.07 -1.49
N PRO A 497 -52.72 9.09 -1.68
CA PRO A 497 -54.14 9.36 -1.67
C PRO A 497 -54.57 9.75 -0.25
N VAL A 498 -55.32 10.86 -0.19
CA VAL A 498 -55.95 11.43 0.99
C VAL A 498 -56.78 10.36 1.71
N THR A 499 -56.55 10.20 3.02
CA THR A 499 -57.59 9.75 3.93
C THR A 499 -57.62 10.71 5.10
N ASP A 500 -58.77 11.38 5.25
CA ASP A 500 -59.08 12.32 6.32
C ASP A 500 -58.79 11.73 7.70
N THR A 501 -58.11 12.47 8.57
CA THR A 501 -58.60 12.76 9.94
C THR A 501 -57.83 13.97 10.49
N THR A 502 -58.55 15.08 10.58
CA THR A 502 -58.51 16.16 11.58
C THR A 502 -57.17 16.81 11.95
N SER A 503 -57.07 18.05 11.50
CA SER A 503 -56.18 19.14 11.89
C SER A 503 -56.13 19.47 13.38
N LEU A 504 -54.91 19.73 13.88
CA LEU A 504 -54.64 20.76 14.88
C LEU A 504 -53.35 21.49 14.47
N SER A 505 -53.41 22.82 14.50
CA SER A 505 -52.48 23.73 13.84
C SER A 505 -51.71 24.60 14.84
N ILE A 506 -50.51 25.03 14.38
CA ILE A 506 -49.69 26.20 14.82
C ILE A 506 -48.85 25.94 16.10
N SER A 507 -47.54 26.25 16.21
CA SER A 507 -46.72 27.34 15.63
C SER A 507 -45.22 26.99 15.64
N HIS A 508 -44.48 27.57 14.69
CA HIS A 508 -43.04 27.80 14.82
C HIS A 508 -42.75 28.75 15.98
N ASN A 509 -41.77 28.41 16.82
CA ASN A 509 -40.98 29.39 17.56
C ASN A 509 -39.53 28.93 17.64
N THR A 510 -38.67 29.81 17.15
CA THR A 510 -37.22 29.81 17.31
C THR A 510 -36.90 30.33 18.70
N GLU A 511 -36.18 29.58 19.54
CA GLU A 511 -35.37 30.19 20.61
C GLU A 511 -34.29 29.23 21.14
N VAL A 512 -33.12 29.82 21.33
CA VAL A 512 -31.91 29.29 21.97
C VAL A 512 -32.13 29.26 23.49
N VAL A 513 -31.67 28.24 24.21
CA VAL A 513 -31.03 28.33 25.56
C VAL A 513 -30.69 26.94 26.13
N SER A 514 -29.56 26.95 26.85
CA SER A 514 -28.85 25.92 27.62
C SER A 514 -29.62 25.14 28.69
N GLY A 515 -29.10 23.96 29.05
CA GLY A 515 -29.07 23.50 30.45
C GLY A 515 -29.57 22.08 30.72
N THR A 516 -28.62 21.18 31.02
CA THR A 516 -28.65 20.04 31.97
C THR A 516 -29.99 19.61 32.59
N ASN A 517 -30.32 18.31 32.52
CA ASN A 517 -30.30 17.41 33.70
C ASN A 517 -30.75 15.96 33.42
N ASN A 518 -30.07 15.05 34.13
CA ASN A 518 -30.29 13.62 34.30
C ASN A 518 -31.72 13.22 34.67
N ILE A 519 -32.23 12.08 34.15
CA ILE A 519 -33.16 11.20 34.87
C ILE A 519 -32.83 9.71 34.58
N VAL A 520 -32.88 8.94 35.67
CA VAL A 520 -32.45 7.56 35.92
C VAL A 520 -33.49 6.51 35.45
N PHE A 521 -33.01 5.35 34.99
CA PHE A 521 -33.81 4.17 34.64
C PHE A 521 -34.20 3.32 35.86
N ALA A 522 -35.40 2.72 35.82
CA ALA A 522 -35.81 1.65 36.73
C ALA A 522 -36.17 0.38 35.93
N THR A 523 -35.58 -0.74 36.32
CA THR A 523 -35.83 -2.11 35.82
C THR A 523 -36.89 -2.80 36.69
N PRO A 524 -37.51 -3.89 36.20
CA PRO A 524 -37.58 -5.09 37.03
C PRO A 524 -37.31 -6.41 36.28
N LEU A 525 -36.75 -7.37 37.03
CA LEU A 525 -36.44 -8.77 36.72
C LEU A 525 -37.56 -9.72 37.20
N SER A 526 -37.70 -10.89 36.55
CA SER A 526 -38.15 -12.14 37.20
C SER A 526 -37.85 -13.40 36.36
N ASP A 527 -37.28 -14.41 37.02
CA ASP A 527 -36.91 -15.77 36.56
C ASP A 527 -38.09 -16.77 36.46
N THR A 528 -37.95 -17.82 35.62
CA THR A 528 -37.97 -19.27 35.99
C THR A 528 -37.89 -20.20 34.76
N THR A 529 -37.21 -21.36 34.89
CA THR A 529 -36.98 -22.48 33.92
C THR A 529 -37.51 -23.82 34.49
N PRO A 530 -37.35 -25.05 33.92
CA PRO A 530 -37.06 -25.58 32.55
C PRO A 530 -37.92 -26.83 32.11
N HIS A 531 -37.79 -27.33 30.86
CA HIS A 531 -37.76 -28.77 30.45
C HIS A 531 -37.34 -28.95 28.95
N THR A 532 -36.53 -29.99 28.66
CA THR A 532 -35.84 -30.45 27.40
C THR A 532 -36.42 -31.80 26.88
N PRO A 533 -35.91 -32.53 25.82
CA PRO A 533 -35.17 -32.22 24.55
C PRO A 533 -35.61 -33.07 23.30
N GLU A 534 -35.03 -32.85 22.10
CA GLU A 534 -34.65 -33.88 21.07
C GLU A 534 -33.89 -33.23 19.86
N ASN A 535 -32.54 -33.34 19.79
CA ASN A 535 -31.66 -34.09 18.83
C ASN A 535 -31.67 -33.60 17.33
N ILE A 536 -30.56 -33.31 16.61
CA ILE A 536 -29.26 -34.01 16.42
C ILE A 536 -28.10 -33.03 16.04
N ALA A 537 -26.87 -33.43 16.40
CA ALA A 537 -25.55 -32.77 16.42
C ALA A 537 -24.82 -32.44 15.09
N ILE A 538 -23.97 -31.38 15.14
CA ILE A 538 -22.54 -31.37 14.75
C ILE A 538 -21.76 -30.52 15.79
N LEU A 539 -20.56 -30.97 16.18
CA LEU A 539 -19.82 -30.65 17.40
C LEU A 539 -19.06 -29.31 17.39
N GLU A 540 -19.41 -28.41 18.32
CA GLU A 540 -18.59 -27.29 18.81
C GLU A 540 -18.08 -27.55 20.25
N TRP A 541 -17.01 -26.83 20.61
CA TRP A 541 -16.08 -26.99 21.72
C TRP A 541 -16.70 -27.20 23.12
N LYS A 542 -16.23 -28.24 23.84
CA LYS A 542 -16.51 -28.48 25.26
C LYS A 542 -15.29 -28.16 26.12
N GLY A 543 -15.32 -27.02 26.82
CA GLY A 543 -14.36 -26.67 27.87
C GLY A 543 -14.85 -25.47 28.70
N LEU A 544 -15.22 -25.72 29.95
CA LEU A 544 -15.53 -24.80 31.06
C LEU A 544 -16.12 -23.41 30.71
N MET A 545 -17.43 -23.24 30.93
CA MET A 545 -18.05 -21.92 30.96
C MET A 545 -17.55 -21.17 32.21
N LEU A 546 -16.92 -20.00 32.03
CA LEU A 546 -16.54 -19.12 33.13
C LEU A 546 -17.39 -17.84 33.05
N LYS A 547 -17.94 -17.38 34.18
CA LYS A 547 -18.59 -16.06 34.27
C LYS A 547 -17.76 -15.14 35.16
N MET A 548 -17.81 -13.84 34.86
CA MET A 548 -17.29 -12.82 35.76
C MET A 548 -18.12 -12.82 37.05
N GLN A 549 -17.46 -12.75 38.21
CA GLN A 549 -18.16 -12.67 39.48
C GLN A 549 -18.96 -11.35 39.55
N LEU A 550 -20.27 -11.43 39.83
CA LEU A 550 -21.18 -10.29 39.87
C LEU A 550 -20.68 -9.28 40.93
N GLY A 551 -20.16 -8.13 40.50
CA GLY A 551 -19.57 -7.14 41.42
C GLY A 551 -18.70 -6.04 40.83
N LEU A 552 -18.60 -5.88 39.50
CA LEU A 552 -17.72 -4.89 38.86
C LEU A 552 -18.44 -3.60 38.38
N ASN A 553 -19.52 -3.19 39.06
CA ASN A 553 -20.06 -1.82 38.91
C ASN A 553 -19.12 -0.74 39.49
N SER A 554 -18.00 -1.13 40.09
CA SER A 554 -16.97 -0.26 40.65
C SER A 554 -15.66 -0.24 39.84
N ALA A 555 -15.65 -0.79 38.61
CA ALA A 555 -14.45 -0.89 37.75
C ALA A 555 -13.74 0.46 37.54
N GLY A 556 -14.47 1.58 37.54
CA GLY A 556 -13.86 2.92 37.52
C GLY A 556 -12.99 3.23 38.74
N SER A 557 -13.37 2.77 39.94
CA SER A 557 -12.59 2.97 41.17
C SER A 557 -11.42 2.00 41.28
N PHE A 558 -11.60 0.73 40.88
CA PHE A 558 -10.52 -0.27 40.88
C PHE A 558 -9.42 0.10 39.86
N TYR A 559 -9.79 0.58 38.67
CA TYR A 559 -8.83 1.05 37.66
C TYR A 559 -8.04 2.28 38.15
N SER A 560 -8.71 3.19 38.86
CA SER A 560 -8.08 4.38 39.46
C SER A 560 -7.17 4.03 40.64
N GLU A 561 -7.57 3.05 41.47
CA GLU A 561 -6.80 2.57 42.62
C GLU A 561 -5.60 1.70 42.20
N LEU A 562 -5.72 0.95 41.09
CA LEU A 562 -4.62 0.19 40.48
C LEU A 562 -3.56 1.11 39.86
N ILE A 563 -3.98 2.19 39.18
CA ILE A 563 -3.06 3.21 38.65
C ILE A 563 -2.35 3.99 39.77
N SER A 564 -3.03 4.24 40.90
CA SER A 564 -2.42 5.00 42.01
C SER A 564 -1.51 4.15 42.91
N LYS A 565 -1.80 2.84 43.07
CA LYS A 565 -1.01 1.92 43.89
C LYS A 565 0.14 1.24 43.14
N VAL A 566 0.00 0.99 41.83
CA VAL A 566 1.00 0.28 41.03
C VAL A 566 1.66 1.27 40.08
N GLY A 567 2.60 2.06 40.64
CA GLY A 567 3.49 2.88 39.83
C GLY A 567 4.14 2.02 38.74
N SER A 568 3.83 2.34 37.47
CA SER A 568 4.51 1.88 36.27
C SER A 568 4.77 0.36 36.14
N ALA A 569 3.75 -0.40 35.74
CA ALA A 569 3.91 -1.61 34.89
C ALA A 569 2.55 -2.04 34.29
N VAL A 570 2.33 -1.81 32.99
CA VAL A 570 1.20 -2.40 32.25
C VAL A 570 1.64 -3.76 31.72
N GLY A 571 1.04 -4.84 32.21
CA GLY A 571 1.22 -6.19 31.67
C GLY A 571 0.09 -6.54 30.68
N VAL A 572 0.40 -7.34 29.66
CA VAL A 572 -0.58 -7.82 28.66
C VAL A 572 -0.82 -9.32 28.87
N ALA A 573 -2.07 -9.74 29.00
CA ALA A 573 -2.41 -11.16 29.08
C ALA A 573 -2.06 -11.87 27.75
N ASP A 574 -1.31 -12.96 27.84
CA ASP A 574 -0.66 -13.66 26.72
C ASP A 574 -1.26 -15.05 26.46
N SER A 575 -2.22 -15.48 27.29
CA SER A 575 -2.90 -16.77 27.16
C SER A 575 -4.33 -16.73 27.69
N GLU A 576 -5.09 -17.79 27.43
CA GLU A 576 -6.33 -18.08 28.14
C GLU A 576 -6.05 -18.37 29.63
N PRO A 577 -7.02 -18.08 30.54
CA PRO A 577 -6.91 -18.49 31.93
C PRO A 577 -6.85 -20.02 32.07
N TYR A 578 -5.97 -20.53 32.91
CA TYR A 578 -5.81 -21.94 33.21
C TYR A 578 -5.97 -22.21 34.72
N TRP A 579 -6.46 -23.39 35.09
CA TRP A 579 -6.58 -23.79 36.49
C TRP A 579 -5.23 -24.27 37.01
N ASN A 580 -4.70 -23.63 38.05
CA ASN A 580 -3.50 -24.08 38.72
C ASN A 580 -3.88 -25.05 39.86
N GLY A 581 -3.83 -26.36 39.58
CA GLY A 581 -4.24 -27.41 40.52
C GLY A 581 -3.43 -27.50 41.82
N TYR A 582 -2.22 -26.94 41.86
CA TYR A 582 -1.39 -26.89 43.08
C TYR A 582 -1.85 -25.77 44.01
N LEU A 583 -2.27 -24.64 43.46
CA LEU A 583 -2.72 -23.47 44.21
C LEU A 583 -4.25 -23.43 44.40
N GLY A 584 -4.99 -24.29 43.72
CA GLY A 584 -6.45 -24.36 43.81
C GLY A 584 -7.16 -23.09 43.31
N GLN A 585 -6.61 -22.41 42.30
CA GLN A 585 -7.13 -21.14 41.78
C GLN A 585 -6.85 -20.98 40.27
N TRP A 586 -7.67 -20.16 39.59
CA TRP A 586 -7.46 -19.80 38.19
C TRP A 586 -6.32 -18.79 38.03
N GLN A 587 -5.51 -18.92 36.98
CA GLN A 587 -4.43 -18.00 36.65
C GLN A 587 -4.40 -17.67 35.16
N VAL A 588 -3.79 -16.54 34.78
CA VAL A 588 -3.53 -16.16 33.40
C VAL A 588 -2.07 -15.73 33.25
N TRP A 589 -1.41 -16.08 32.14
CA TRP A 589 -0.06 -15.60 31.87
C TRP A 589 -0.10 -14.14 31.43
N VAL A 590 0.66 -13.28 32.10
CA VAL A 590 0.74 -11.85 31.82
C VAL A 590 2.18 -11.47 31.55
N ASN A 591 2.40 -10.84 30.40
CA ASN A 591 3.70 -10.37 29.95
C ASN A 591 3.92 -8.94 30.43
N PHE A 592 4.80 -8.75 31.41
CA PHE A 592 5.25 -7.44 31.88
C PHE A 592 6.56 -7.05 31.20
N GLY A 593 6.94 -5.77 31.26
CA GLY A 593 8.22 -5.30 30.71
C GLY A 593 9.47 -6.00 31.26
N GLY A 594 9.37 -6.70 32.41
CA GLY A 594 10.45 -7.48 33.02
C GLY A 594 10.36 -9.00 32.82
N GLY A 595 9.33 -9.51 32.12
CA GLY A 595 9.12 -10.95 31.88
C GLY A 595 7.68 -11.41 32.02
N CYS A 596 7.42 -12.65 31.61
CA CYS A 596 6.10 -13.28 31.72
C CYS A 596 5.93 -13.95 33.09
N THR A 597 4.83 -13.63 33.78
CA THR A 597 4.47 -14.25 35.06
C THR A 597 2.99 -14.61 35.06
N SER A 598 2.61 -15.66 35.79
CA SER A 598 1.19 -15.97 35.97
C SER A 598 0.57 -15.08 37.05
N VAL A 599 -0.64 -14.60 36.80
CA VAL A 599 -1.43 -13.74 37.70
C VAL A 599 -2.74 -14.44 38.04
N VAL A 600 -3.17 -14.35 39.29
CA VAL A 600 -4.39 -15.02 39.78
C VAL A 600 -5.66 -14.33 39.24
N CYS A 601 -6.65 -15.13 38.87
CA CYS A 601 -7.92 -14.71 38.27
C CYS A 601 -9.11 -14.92 39.22
N ASP A 602 -9.05 -14.37 40.43
CA ASP A 602 -10.12 -14.51 41.45
C ASP A 602 -11.48 -13.91 41.04
N TRP A 603 -11.50 -13.16 39.95
CA TRP A 603 -12.67 -12.52 39.35
C TRP A 603 -13.43 -13.42 38.35
N LEU A 604 -12.94 -14.65 38.11
CA LEU A 604 -13.59 -15.66 37.29
C LEU A 604 -14.15 -16.78 38.17
N VAL A 605 -15.42 -17.13 37.95
CA VAL A 605 -16.05 -18.29 38.58
C VAL A 605 -16.55 -19.27 37.52
N VAL A 606 -16.41 -20.56 37.81
CA VAL A 606 -16.89 -21.66 36.95
C VAL A 606 -18.43 -21.69 36.96
N VAL A 607 -19.04 -21.86 35.79
CA VAL A 607 -20.49 -21.98 35.57
C VAL A 607 -20.88 -23.44 35.39
#